data_AF-A0A146KR56-F1
#
_entry.id   AF-A0A146KR56-F1
#
_cell.length_a   1.000
_cell.length_b   1.000
_cell.length_c   1.000
_cell.angle_alpha   90.00
_cell.angle_beta   90.00
_cell.angle_gamma   90.00
#
_symmetry.space_group_name_H-M   'P 1'
#
loop_
_entity.id
_entity.type
_entity.pdbx_description
1 polymer ?
#
loop_
_entity_poly.entity_id
_entity_poly.type
_entity_poly.pdbx_seq_one_letter_code
_entity_poly.pdbx_strand_id
1 'polypeptide(L)'
;RLVNILPMSVYLATKFWFYMTWVLWLSPAMPLMTSLVFLSLSLLLWHFFLKSWKGDPGVVATTQDQKFRFFQTIIELAERGGFDTQYFCSSCLVRKPIRSKHCSVCNKCVSKFDHHCPWVNNCIGARNHRYFIGYLVMLVTMCLFLLYGCSQYWNNMCPRPQTDDFWMGLWKIAQCNSWVFFVAVNATLHSIWVMMLLACQTYQISILGMTTNERMNAGRYGHFISAGRSPFDRGRCQNIVDFFQISCLGLCRPDPTDWLVTYHVPTTNSNSPEHHPLVGKLQDYQFV
;
A
#
# COMPACT_ATOMS: atom_id res chain seq x y z
N ARG A 1 6.47 19.40 8.86
CA ARG A 1 5.49 18.78 9.81
C ARG A 1 4.05 18.88 9.28
N LEU A 2 3.54 20.07 8.92
CA LEU A 2 2.20 20.26 8.34
C LEU A 2 1.94 19.45 7.05
N VAL A 3 2.91 19.44 6.12
CA VAL A 3 2.79 18.70 4.84
C VAL A 3 2.59 17.20 5.01
N ASN A 4 3.06 16.62 6.13
CA ASN A 4 2.92 15.18 6.40
C ASN A 4 1.52 14.83 6.93
N ILE A 5 0.80 15.80 7.50
CA ILE A 5 -0.51 15.59 8.14
C ILE A 5 -1.64 15.95 7.17
N LEU A 6 -1.42 16.92 6.28
CA LEU A 6 -2.43 17.44 5.37
C LEU A 6 -3.17 16.35 4.56
N PRO A 7 -2.50 15.36 3.93
CA PRO A 7 -3.22 14.35 3.14
C PRO A 7 -4.17 13.50 3.98
N MET A 8 -3.73 13.07 5.16
CA MET A 8 -4.57 12.33 6.10
C MET A 8 -5.76 13.18 6.57
N SER A 9 -5.53 14.45 6.91
CA SER A 9 -6.61 15.37 7.32
C SER A 9 -7.63 15.60 6.21
N VAL A 10 -7.18 15.82 4.96
CA VAL A 10 -8.05 15.95 3.80
C VAL A 10 -8.87 14.68 3.60
N TYR A 11 -8.24 13.51 3.67
CA TYR A 11 -8.95 12.23 3.57
C TYR A 11 -10.05 12.09 4.63
N LEU A 12 -9.73 12.34 5.90
CA LEU A 12 -10.70 12.24 7.00
C LEU A 12 -11.85 13.25 6.84
N ALA A 13 -11.55 14.48 6.42
CA ALA A 13 -12.56 15.50 6.14
C ALA A 13 -13.48 15.10 4.98
N THR A 14 -12.94 14.56 3.88
CA THR A 14 -13.76 14.06 2.78
C THR A 14 -14.68 12.93 3.25
N LYS A 15 -14.17 12.00 4.07
CA LYS A 15 -15.00 10.91 4.61
C LYS A 15 -16.10 11.43 5.50
N PHE A 16 -15.81 12.38 6.39
CA PHE A 16 -16.81 13.05 7.21
C PHE A 16 -17.97 13.61 6.36
N TRP A 17 -17.65 14.36 5.30
CA TRP A 17 -18.67 14.92 4.42
C TRP A 17 -19.42 13.87 3.60
N PHE A 18 -18.78 12.77 3.22
CA PHE A 18 -19.48 11.64 2.58
C PHE A 18 -20.50 11.00 3.53
N TYR A 19 -20.15 10.81 4.80
CA TYR A 19 -21.09 10.29 5.81
C TYR A 19 -22.22 11.26 6.10
N MET A 20 -21.94 12.56 6.25
CA MET A 20 -22.99 13.56 6.43
C MET A 20 -23.94 13.62 5.23
N THR A 21 -23.38 13.53 4.02
CA THR A 21 -24.20 13.49 2.79
C THR A 21 -25.09 12.26 2.76
N TRP A 22 -24.54 11.11 3.13
CA TRP A 22 -25.30 9.86 3.23
C TRP A 22 -26.46 9.98 4.21
N VAL A 23 -26.20 10.44 5.43
CA VAL A 23 -27.22 10.48 6.50
C VAL A 23 -28.31 11.52 6.22
N LEU A 24 -27.92 12.73 5.78
CA LEU A 24 -28.86 13.86 5.69
C LEU A 24 -29.64 13.91 4.37
N TRP A 25 -29.07 13.41 3.26
CA TRP A 25 -29.73 13.47 1.95
C TRP A 25 -30.03 12.11 1.35
N LEU A 26 -29.09 11.16 1.37
CA LEU A 26 -29.26 9.91 0.61
C LEU A 26 -30.12 8.88 1.37
N SER A 27 -29.86 8.68 2.66
CA SER A 27 -30.54 7.69 3.50
C SER A 27 -32.07 7.90 3.56
N PRO A 28 -32.60 9.13 3.71
CA PRO A 28 -34.04 9.37 3.71
C PRO A 28 -34.73 9.07 2.37
N ALA A 29 -33.99 9.11 1.26
CA ALA A 29 -34.51 8.87 -0.08
C ALA A 29 -34.45 7.38 -0.49
N MET A 30 -33.93 6.50 0.36
CA MET A 30 -33.65 5.09 0.07
C MET A 30 -34.23 4.12 1.10
N PRO A 31 -34.44 2.85 0.73
CA PRO A 31 -34.79 1.80 1.70
C PRO A 31 -33.71 1.63 2.78
N LEU A 32 -34.14 1.23 3.98
CA LEU A 32 -33.26 0.95 5.12
C LEU A 32 -32.14 -0.05 4.77
N MET A 33 -32.44 -1.07 3.96
CA MET A 33 -31.47 -2.09 3.56
C MET A 33 -30.24 -1.49 2.85
N THR A 34 -30.42 -0.47 2.01
CA THR A 34 -29.32 0.23 1.34
C THR A 34 -28.41 0.92 2.35
N SER A 35 -28.99 1.48 3.41
CA SER A 35 -28.23 2.10 4.50
C SER A 35 -27.48 1.07 5.34
N LEU A 36 -28.03 -0.14 5.54
CA LEU A 36 -27.33 -1.24 6.21
C LEU A 36 -26.13 -1.75 5.39
N VAL A 37 -26.28 -1.84 4.07
CA VAL A 37 -25.17 -2.18 3.16
C VAL A 37 -24.07 -1.12 3.23
N PHE A 38 -24.45 0.17 3.21
CA PHE A 38 -23.48 1.26 3.39
C PHE A 38 -22.71 1.14 4.71
N LEU A 39 -23.41 0.93 5.82
CA LEU A 39 -22.75 0.77 7.13
C LEU A 39 -21.81 -0.44 7.14
N SER A 40 -22.20 -1.56 6.51
CA SER A 40 -21.37 -2.76 6.43
C SER A 40 -20.09 -2.52 5.62
N LEU A 41 -20.21 -1.91 4.43
CA LEU A 41 -19.06 -1.51 3.62
C LEU A 41 -18.17 -0.50 4.36
N SER A 42 -18.77 0.37 5.19
CA SER A 42 -18.07 1.39 5.95
C SER A 42 -17.19 0.77 7.02
N LEU A 43 -17.73 -0.21 7.76
CA LEU A 43 -16.96 -0.96 8.74
C LEU A 43 -15.78 -1.69 8.10
N LEU A 44 -15.97 -2.30 6.93
CA LEU A 44 -14.89 -2.94 6.18
C LEU A 44 -13.83 -1.94 5.72
N LEU A 45 -14.23 -0.79 5.16
CA LEU A 45 -13.32 0.28 4.78
C LEU A 45 -12.44 0.72 5.96
N TRP A 46 -13.07 1.00 7.12
CA TRP A 46 -12.35 1.43 8.31
C TRP A 46 -11.46 0.34 8.90
N HIS A 47 -11.87 -0.94 8.84
CA HIS A 47 -11.03 -2.05 9.25
C HIS A 47 -9.70 -2.06 8.47
N PHE A 48 -9.76 -2.03 7.13
CA PHE A 48 -8.57 -2.03 6.30
C PHE A 48 -7.74 -0.76 6.48
N PHE A 49 -8.40 0.41 6.53
CA PHE A 49 -7.73 1.68 6.76
C PHE A 49 -6.96 1.71 8.10
N LEU A 50 -7.59 1.28 9.20
CA LEU A 50 -6.95 1.25 10.51
C LEU A 50 -5.78 0.27 10.55
N LYS A 51 -5.88 -0.88 9.86
CA LYS A 51 -4.76 -1.82 9.72
C LYS A 51 -3.62 -1.24 8.88
N SER A 52 -3.90 -0.41 7.87
CA SER A 52 -2.85 0.30 7.12
C SER A 52 -2.22 1.44 7.92
N TRP A 53 -3.04 2.22 8.63
CA TRP A 53 -2.60 3.38 9.41
C TRP A 53 -1.82 2.98 10.66
N LYS A 54 -2.43 2.15 11.53
CA LYS A 54 -1.87 1.79 12.83
C LYS A 54 -1.15 0.44 12.86
N GLY A 55 -1.28 -0.37 11.80
CA GLY A 55 -0.62 -1.66 11.72
C GLY A 55 0.90 -1.54 11.57
N ASP A 56 1.61 -2.53 12.09
CA ASP A 56 3.03 -2.69 11.85
C ASP A 56 3.28 -2.94 10.35
N PRO A 57 4.08 -2.10 9.65
CA PRO A 57 4.42 -2.33 8.26
C PRO A 57 5.45 -3.46 8.05
N GLY A 58 5.99 -4.03 9.12
CA GLY A 58 7.13 -4.93 9.08
C GLY A 58 8.41 -4.21 9.47
N VAL A 59 8.38 -3.48 10.59
CA VAL A 59 9.57 -2.79 11.10
C VAL A 59 10.66 -3.79 11.41
N VAL A 60 11.87 -3.53 10.91
CA VAL A 60 13.06 -4.33 11.23
C VAL A 60 13.52 -3.92 12.63
N ALA A 61 13.11 -4.71 13.62
CA ALA A 61 13.45 -4.49 15.02
C ALA A 61 14.74 -5.22 15.39
N THR A 62 15.56 -4.60 16.23
CA THR A 62 16.80 -5.17 16.78
C THR A 62 16.93 -4.85 18.26
N THR A 63 17.53 -5.76 19.02
CA THR A 63 17.89 -5.53 20.43
C THR A 63 19.02 -4.50 20.52
N GLN A 64 19.25 -3.95 21.72
CA GLN A 64 20.37 -3.01 21.92
C GLN A 64 21.72 -3.67 21.65
N ASP A 65 21.90 -4.91 22.07
CA ASP A 65 23.13 -5.67 21.82
C ASP A 65 23.35 -5.91 20.31
N GLN A 66 22.28 -6.23 19.58
CA GLN A 66 22.34 -6.33 18.11
C GLN A 66 22.72 -4.99 17.47
N LYS A 67 22.16 -3.87 17.93
CA LYS A 67 22.53 -2.54 17.42
C LYS A 67 23.99 -2.22 17.67
N PHE A 68 24.52 -2.56 18.85
CA PHE A 68 25.92 -2.37 19.18
C PHE A 68 26.83 -3.17 18.24
N ARG A 69 26.51 -4.46 18.02
CA ARG A 69 27.24 -5.29 17.05
C ARG A 69 27.18 -4.73 15.64
N PHE A 70 26.00 -4.34 15.16
CA PHE A 70 25.86 -3.75 13.84
C PHE A 70 26.58 -2.42 13.70
N PHE A 71 26.61 -1.60 14.76
CA PHE A 71 27.39 -0.36 14.79
C PHE A 71 28.89 -0.63 14.59
N GLN A 72 29.45 -1.60 15.33
CA GLN A 72 30.85 -2.00 15.16
C GLN A 72 31.12 -2.50 13.73
N THR A 73 30.26 -3.37 13.20
CA THR A 73 30.38 -3.87 11.82
C THR A 73 30.31 -2.73 10.80
N ILE A 74 29.42 -1.75 10.99
CA ILE A 74 29.28 -0.61 10.08
C ILE A 74 30.56 0.24 10.07
N ILE A 75 31.16 0.51 11.23
CA ILE A 75 32.42 1.26 11.32
C ILE A 75 33.54 0.50 10.61
N GLU A 76 33.69 -0.78 10.91
CA GLU A 76 34.74 -1.60 10.31
C GLU A 76 34.61 -1.66 8.77
N LEU A 77 33.39 -1.81 8.26
CA LEU A 77 33.12 -1.77 6.83
C LEU A 77 33.40 -0.38 6.24
N ALA A 78 33.11 0.69 6.96
CA ALA A 78 33.38 2.05 6.50
C ALA A 78 34.89 2.33 6.39
N GLU A 79 35.68 1.92 7.39
CA GLU A 79 37.14 2.05 7.39
C GLU A 79 37.81 1.26 6.27
N ARG A 80 37.27 0.07 5.96
CA ARG A 80 37.78 -0.80 4.88
C ARG A 80 37.23 -0.43 3.49
N GLY A 81 36.40 0.59 3.38
CA GLY A 81 35.74 0.99 2.13
C GLY A 81 34.71 -0.01 1.59
N GLY A 82 34.26 -0.96 2.42
CA GLY A 82 33.27 -1.99 2.08
C GLY A 82 31.85 -1.68 2.57
N PHE A 83 31.60 -0.49 3.13
CA PHE A 83 30.27 -0.12 3.60
C PHE A 83 29.32 0.12 2.41
N ASP A 84 28.26 -0.69 2.36
CA ASP A 84 27.20 -0.53 1.37
C ASP A 84 25.85 -0.30 2.06
N THR A 85 25.27 0.86 1.75
CA THR A 85 23.95 1.29 2.20
C THR A 85 22.81 0.39 1.72
N GLN A 86 23.04 -0.56 0.81
CA GLN A 86 22.07 -1.59 0.41
C GLN A 86 21.90 -2.67 1.47
N TYR A 87 22.97 -3.04 2.19
CA TYR A 87 22.96 -4.13 3.17
C TYR A 87 22.86 -3.65 4.62
N PHE A 88 23.28 -2.42 4.91
CA PHE A 88 23.23 -1.86 6.26
C PHE A 88 22.52 -0.51 6.28
N CYS A 89 21.91 -0.19 7.43
CA CYS A 89 21.35 1.13 7.69
C CYS A 89 22.08 1.76 8.87
N SER A 90 22.85 2.82 8.61
CA SER A 90 23.55 3.59 9.64
C SER A 90 22.59 4.35 10.57
N SER A 91 21.42 4.79 10.08
CA SER A 91 20.43 5.50 10.92
C SER A 91 19.75 4.58 11.94
N CYS A 92 19.45 3.33 11.57
CA CYS A 92 18.77 2.38 12.44
C CYS A 92 19.74 1.42 13.15
N LEU A 93 21.02 1.38 12.74
CA LEU A 93 22.04 0.44 13.21
C LEU A 93 21.58 -1.01 13.06
N VAL A 94 21.15 -1.36 11.84
CA VAL A 94 20.66 -2.70 11.50
C VAL A 94 21.27 -3.20 10.21
N ARG A 95 21.46 -4.52 10.11
CA ARG A 95 21.54 -5.21 8.81
C ARG A 95 20.15 -5.20 8.18
N LYS A 96 20.06 -4.78 6.93
CA LYS A 96 18.82 -4.70 6.17
C LYS A 96 18.49 -6.05 5.53
N PRO A 97 17.32 -6.65 5.82
CA PRO A 97 16.80 -7.76 5.04
C PRO A 97 16.69 -7.38 3.56
N ILE A 98 16.71 -8.38 2.67
CA ILE A 98 16.46 -8.18 1.25
C ILE A 98 15.10 -7.50 1.07
N ARG A 99 14.98 -6.62 0.08
CA ARG A 99 13.77 -5.83 -0.20
C ARG A 99 13.38 -4.83 0.90
N SER A 100 14.20 -4.64 1.94
CA SER A 100 13.93 -3.64 2.99
C SER A 100 14.52 -2.26 2.65
N LYS A 101 13.92 -1.20 3.22
CA LYS A 101 14.40 0.17 3.06
C LYS A 101 14.19 0.99 4.32
N HIS A 102 15.11 1.93 4.56
CA HIS A 102 14.92 2.97 5.56
C HIS A 102 13.99 4.06 5.04
N CYS A 103 12.89 4.32 5.75
CA CYS A 103 12.03 5.46 5.49
C CYS A 103 12.44 6.60 6.42
N SER A 104 12.98 7.68 5.86
CA SER A 104 13.38 8.87 6.62
C SER A 104 12.18 9.59 7.28
N VAL A 105 11.00 9.54 6.65
CA VAL A 105 9.77 10.16 7.19
C VAL A 105 9.32 9.46 8.47
N CYS A 106 9.35 8.12 8.49
CA CYS A 106 8.99 7.33 9.66
C CYS A 106 10.18 6.99 10.57
N ASN A 107 11.40 7.39 10.18
CA ASN A 107 12.68 7.09 10.81
C ASN A 107 12.84 5.62 11.23
N LYS A 108 12.51 4.70 10.32
CA LYS A 108 12.55 3.24 10.59
C LYS A 108 12.85 2.44 9.33
N CYS A 109 13.56 1.32 9.49
CA CYS A 109 13.69 0.30 8.45
C CYS A 109 12.43 -0.56 8.38
N VAL A 110 11.93 -0.77 7.17
CA VAL A 110 10.72 -1.56 6.90
C VAL A 110 11.08 -2.67 5.92
N SER A 111 10.74 -3.91 6.26
CA SER A 111 10.89 -5.09 5.40
C SER A 111 9.90 -5.06 4.23
N LYS A 112 10.34 -5.59 3.07
CA LYS A 112 9.59 -5.60 1.80
C LYS A 112 8.91 -4.24 1.56
N PHE A 113 9.70 -3.17 1.67
CA PHE A 113 9.20 -1.80 1.69
C PHE A 113 8.58 -1.44 0.33
N ASP A 114 7.32 -1.01 0.34
CA ASP A 114 6.63 -0.53 -0.85
C ASP A 114 6.80 0.98 -1.02
N HIS A 115 6.21 1.74 -0.11
CA HIS A 115 6.33 3.20 -0.07
C HIS A 115 5.95 3.74 1.31
N HIS A 116 6.21 5.03 1.52
CA HIS A 116 5.56 5.78 2.60
C HIS A 116 4.28 6.41 2.05
N CYS A 117 3.13 6.09 2.62
CA CYS A 117 1.85 6.61 2.18
C CYS A 117 1.39 7.74 3.10
N PRO A 118 1.36 9.01 2.64
CA PRO A 118 0.93 10.11 3.49
C PRO A 118 -0.58 10.07 3.78
N TRP A 119 -1.38 9.42 2.93
CA TRP A 119 -2.84 9.27 3.09
C TRP A 119 -3.26 8.34 4.22
N VAL A 120 -2.37 7.44 4.66
CA VAL A 120 -2.56 6.59 5.85
C VAL A 120 -1.55 6.93 6.95
N ASN A 121 -0.69 7.93 6.71
CA ASN A 121 0.39 8.37 7.59
C ASN A 121 1.24 7.20 8.15
N ASN A 122 1.60 6.23 7.30
CA ASN A 122 2.42 5.08 7.67
C ASN A 122 3.18 4.54 6.44
N CYS A 123 4.21 3.73 6.68
CA CYS A 123 4.82 2.93 5.62
C CYS A 123 3.89 1.79 5.21
N ILE A 124 3.97 1.41 3.93
CA ILE A 124 3.41 0.17 3.41
C ILE A 124 4.56 -0.81 3.18
N GLY A 125 4.47 -2.00 3.75
CA GLY A 125 5.52 -3.00 3.71
C GLY A 125 5.02 -4.42 4.00
N ALA A 126 5.94 -5.34 4.30
CA ALA A 126 5.68 -6.78 4.41
C ALA A 126 4.40 -7.15 5.16
N ARG A 127 4.11 -6.51 6.31
CA ARG A 127 3.03 -6.93 7.22
C ARG A 127 1.70 -6.20 7.02
N ASN A 128 1.68 -5.07 6.30
CA ASN A 128 0.45 -4.29 6.10
C ASN A 128 0.05 -4.05 4.63
N HIS A 129 0.86 -4.48 3.66
CA HIS A 129 0.58 -4.27 2.24
C HIS A 129 -0.77 -4.86 1.80
N ARG A 130 -1.13 -6.06 2.27
CA ARG A 130 -2.45 -6.66 1.97
C ARG A 130 -3.63 -5.83 2.47
N TYR A 131 -3.48 -5.20 3.64
CA TYR A 131 -4.52 -4.33 4.19
C TYR A 131 -4.62 -3.03 3.40
N PHE A 132 -3.50 -2.52 2.88
CA PHE A 132 -3.50 -1.36 2.00
C PHE A 132 -4.24 -1.64 0.68
N ILE A 133 -4.04 -2.82 0.07
CA ILE A 133 -4.82 -3.21 -1.12
C ILE A 133 -6.31 -3.36 -0.77
N GLY A 134 -6.65 -4.02 0.34
CA GLY A 134 -8.04 -4.10 0.81
C GLY A 134 -8.68 -2.73 1.06
N TYR A 135 -7.90 -1.78 1.60
CA TYR A 135 -8.31 -0.39 1.78
C TYR A 135 -8.62 0.29 0.43
N LEU A 136 -7.75 0.15 -0.57
CA LEU A 136 -7.99 0.72 -1.90
C LEU A 136 -9.24 0.14 -2.56
N VAL A 137 -9.43 -1.19 -2.48
CA VAL A 137 -10.62 -1.86 -3.02
C VAL A 137 -11.88 -1.33 -2.33
N MET A 138 -11.94 -1.35 -1.00
CA MET A 138 -13.10 -0.84 -0.26
C MET A 138 -13.32 0.66 -0.49
N LEU A 139 -12.26 1.44 -0.71
CA LEU A 139 -12.36 2.86 -0.99
C LEU A 139 -13.04 3.11 -2.34
N VAL A 140 -12.66 2.37 -3.39
CA VAL A 140 -13.35 2.42 -4.69
C VAL A 140 -14.80 1.97 -4.55
N THR A 141 -15.04 0.82 -3.91
CA THR A 141 -16.40 0.31 -3.67
C THR A 141 -17.27 1.35 -2.98
N MET A 142 -16.74 2.04 -1.97
CA MET A 142 -17.45 3.10 -1.26
C MET A 142 -17.76 4.32 -2.12
N CYS A 143 -16.81 4.78 -2.93
CA CYS A 143 -17.07 5.89 -3.85
C CYS A 143 -18.15 5.52 -4.88
N LEU A 144 -18.11 4.31 -5.44
CA LEU A 144 -19.12 3.83 -6.38
C LEU A 144 -20.49 3.68 -5.72
N PHE A 145 -20.55 3.17 -4.48
CA PHE A 145 -21.79 3.04 -3.73
C PHE A 145 -22.40 4.41 -3.39
N LEU A 146 -21.56 5.41 -3.08
CA LEU A 146 -22.01 6.79 -2.88
C LEU A 146 -22.57 7.39 -4.16
N LEU A 147 -21.91 7.19 -5.31
CA LEU A 147 -22.39 7.63 -6.62
C LEU A 147 -23.74 6.98 -6.98
N TYR A 148 -23.90 5.69 -6.69
CA TYR A 148 -25.17 4.99 -6.81
C TYR A 148 -26.24 5.66 -5.92
N GLY A 149 -25.92 5.96 -4.66
CA GLY A 149 -26.82 6.67 -3.76
C GLY A 149 -27.24 8.04 -4.29
N CYS A 150 -26.31 8.83 -4.83
CA CYS A 150 -26.61 10.12 -5.47
C CYS A 150 -27.54 9.94 -6.69
N SER A 151 -27.26 8.95 -7.55
CA SER A 151 -28.10 8.62 -8.71
C SER A 151 -29.54 8.31 -8.30
N GLN A 152 -29.71 7.46 -7.30
CA GLN A 152 -31.04 7.14 -6.78
C GLN A 152 -31.72 8.36 -6.13
N TYR A 153 -30.98 9.19 -5.41
CA TYR A 153 -31.51 10.42 -4.81
C TYR A 153 -32.11 11.33 -5.89
N TRP A 154 -31.40 11.56 -7.00
CA TRP A 154 -31.95 12.36 -8.11
C TRP A 154 -33.15 11.70 -8.76
N ASN A 155 -33.16 10.38 -8.93
CA ASN A 155 -34.31 9.68 -9.50
C ASN A 155 -35.59 9.80 -8.66
N ASN A 156 -35.46 9.86 -7.33
CA ASN A 156 -36.59 9.86 -6.40
C ASN A 156 -37.02 11.27 -5.99
N MET A 157 -36.07 12.21 -5.86
CA MET A 157 -36.31 13.52 -5.26
C MET A 157 -36.30 14.68 -6.26
N CYS A 158 -35.83 14.45 -7.50
CA CYS A 158 -35.70 15.50 -8.50
C CYS A 158 -36.57 15.22 -9.73
N PRO A 159 -37.13 16.27 -10.37
CA PRO A 159 -37.74 16.13 -11.67
C PRO A 159 -36.72 15.63 -12.69
N ARG A 160 -37.11 14.64 -13.50
CA ARG A 160 -36.24 14.13 -14.57
C ARG A 160 -35.95 15.23 -15.59
N PRO A 161 -34.68 15.46 -15.98
CA PRO A 161 -34.34 16.43 -17.01
C PRO A 161 -35.04 16.08 -18.33
N GLN A 162 -35.94 16.94 -18.79
CA GLN A 162 -36.52 16.85 -20.14
C GLN A 162 -35.61 17.60 -21.12
N THR A 163 -34.50 16.97 -21.50
CA THR A 163 -33.55 17.49 -22.50
C THR A 163 -32.64 16.38 -22.99
N ASP A 164 -32.37 16.35 -24.29
CA ASP A 164 -31.40 15.42 -24.89
C ASP A 164 -29.95 15.95 -24.81
N ASP A 165 -29.78 17.23 -24.44
CA ASP A 165 -28.46 17.83 -24.27
C ASP A 165 -27.86 17.42 -22.90
N PHE A 166 -26.70 16.77 -22.97
CA PHE A 166 -26.00 16.26 -21.79
C PHE A 166 -25.66 17.36 -20.78
N TRP A 167 -25.15 18.51 -21.25
CA TRP A 167 -24.70 19.60 -20.38
C TRP A 167 -25.87 20.29 -19.69
N MET A 168 -26.97 20.49 -20.40
CA MET A 168 -28.23 20.99 -19.87
C MET A 168 -28.83 20.01 -18.85
N GLY A 169 -28.73 18.70 -19.12
CA GLY A 169 -29.13 17.65 -18.19
C GLY A 169 -28.34 17.71 -16.87
N LEU A 170 -27.01 17.79 -16.96
CA LEU A 170 -26.13 17.94 -15.79
C LEU A 170 -26.42 19.23 -15.01
N TRP A 171 -26.64 20.34 -15.71
CA TRP A 171 -26.98 21.62 -15.08
C TRP A 171 -28.29 21.53 -14.29
N LYS A 172 -29.33 20.92 -14.86
CA LYS A 172 -30.62 20.69 -14.16
C LYS A 172 -30.44 19.80 -12.91
N ILE A 173 -29.60 18.78 -12.98
CA ILE A 173 -29.28 17.92 -11.81
C ILE A 173 -28.56 18.72 -10.73
N ALA A 174 -27.59 19.56 -11.11
CA ALA A 174 -26.85 20.42 -10.19
C ALA A 174 -27.74 21.49 -9.53
N GLN A 175 -28.74 22.00 -10.24
CA GLN A 175 -29.73 22.94 -9.70
C GLN A 175 -30.69 22.29 -8.72
N CYS A 176 -31.04 21.00 -8.89
CA CYS A 176 -31.93 20.33 -7.95
C CYS A 176 -31.31 20.23 -6.55
N ASN A 177 -30.06 19.81 -6.45
CA ASN A 177 -29.30 19.85 -5.20
C ASN A 177 -27.80 19.98 -5.49
N SER A 178 -27.28 21.20 -5.34
CA SER A 178 -25.90 21.52 -5.67
C SER A 178 -24.89 20.85 -4.73
N TRP A 179 -25.28 20.58 -3.48
CA TRP A 179 -24.43 19.87 -2.52
C TRP A 179 -24.22 18.40 -2.93
N VAL A 180 -25.31 17.68 -3.20
CA VAL A 180 -25.25 16.27 -3.63
C VAL A 180 -24.48 16.15 -4.96
N PHE A 181 -24.68 17.11 -5.87
CA PHE A 181 -23.90 17.20 -7.11
C PHE A 181 -22.41 17.41 -6.85
N PHE A 182 -22.04 18.37 -6.01
CA PHE A 182 -20.64 18.59 -5.63
C PHE A 182 -20.00 17.34 -5.03
N VAL A 183 -20.71 16.65 -4.13
CA VAL A 183 -20.21 15.40 -3.52
C VAL A 183 -20.06 14.29 -4.56
N ALA A 184 -20.97 14.17 -5.52
CA ALA A 184 -20.86 13.20 -6.61
C ALA A 184 -19.68 13.49 -7.54
N VAL A 185 -19.41 14.76 -7.85
CA VAL A 185 -18.22 15.16 -8.63
C VAL A 185 -16.95 14.77 -7.87
N ASN A 186 -16.86 15.07 -6.56
CA ASN A 186 -15.72 14.67 -5.73
C ASN A 186 -15.57 13.14 -5.65
N ALA A 187 -16.66 12.40 -5.48
CA ALA A 187 -16.65 10.93 -5.45
C ALA A 187 -16.17 10.33 -6.78
N THR A 188 -16.53 10.94 -7.92
CA THR A 188 -16.05 10.55 -9.25
C THR A 188 -14.55 10.80 -9.41
N LEU A 189 -14.06 11.98 -9.03
CA LEU A 189 -12.63 12.29 -9.10
C LEU A 189 -11.81 11.34 -8.21
N HIS A 190 -12.30 11.07 -6.99
CA HIS A 190 -11.66 10.13 -6.08
C HIS A 190 -11.69 8.69 -6.61
N SER A 191 -12.80 8.24 -7.20
CA SER A 191 -12.88 6.88 -7.74
C SER A 191 -11.88 6.68 -8.88
N ILE A 192 -11.74 7.64 -9.80
CA ILE A 192 -10.78 7.58 -10.92
C ILE A 192 -9.35 7.44 -10.40
N TRP A 193 -8.92 8.34 -9.51
CA TRP A 193 -7.55 8.33 -8.99
C TRP A 193 -7.23 7.06 -8.19
N VAL A 194 -8.15 6.63 -7.32
CA VAL A 194 -7.95 5.43 -6.48
C VAL A 194 -7.98 4.16 -7.33
N MET A 195 -8.84 4.08 -8.36
CA MET A 195 -8.83 2.96 -9.30
C MET A 195 -7.51 2.86 -10.08
N MET A 196 -6.96 4.00 -10.54
CA MET A 196 -5.65 4.02 -11.19
C MET A 196 -4.55 3.51 -10.24
N LEU A 197 -4.53 3.99 -8.99
CA LEU A 197 -3.58 3.52 -7.98
C LEU A 197 -3.73 2.02 -7.71
N LEU A 198 -4.96 1.53 -7.56
CA LEU A 198 -5.25 0.11 -7.35
C LEU A 198 -4.78 -0.73 -8.55
N ALA A 199 -5.01 -0.27 -9.78
CA ALA A 199 -4.55 -0.94 -10.99
C ALA A 199 -3.02 -1.01 -11.04
N CYS A 200 -2.32 0.10 -10.77
CA CYS A 200 -0.86 0.12 -10.72
C CYS A 200 -0.29 -0.83 -9.66
N GLN A 201 -0.83 -0.80 -8.44
CA GLN A 201 -0.37 -1.67 -7.35
C GLN A 201 -0.66 -3.15 -7.65
N THR A 202 -1.85 -3.46 -8.15
CA THR A 202 -2.22 -4.83 -8.54
C THR A 202 -1.33 -5.34 -9.67
N TYR A 203 -1.01 -4.51 -10.66
CA TYR A 203 -0.09 -4.87 -11.74
C TYR A 203 1.33 -5.17 -11.21
N GLN A 204 1.87 -4.34 -10.32
CA GLN A 204 3.20 -4.56 -9.74
C GLN A 204 3.27 -5.83 -8.90
N ILE A 205 2.24 -6.08 -8.08
CA ILE A 205 2.16 -7.27 -7.24
C ILE A 205 1.98 -8.53 -8.10
N SER A 206 0.96 -8.56 -8.96
CA SER A 206 0.57 -9.77 -9.69
C SER A 206 1.46 -10.07 -10.88
N ILE A 207 1.77 -9.07 -11.71
CA ILE A 207 2.47 -9.30 -12.99
C ILE A 207 3.99 -9.22 -12.81
N LEU A 208 4.48 -8.26 -12.01
CA LEU A 208 5.92 -8.04 -11.87
C LEU A 208 6.53 -8.74 -10.66
N GLY A 209 5.74 -9.10 -9.63
CA GLY A 209 6.29 -9.60 -8.36
C GLY A 209 7.15 -8.56 -7.63
N MET A 210 6.90 -7.27 -7.85
CA MET A 210 7.71 -6.15 -7.35
C MET A 210 6.91 -5.25 -6.42
N THR A 211 7.61 -4.60 -5.50
CA THR A 211 7.12 -3.43 -4.78
C THR A 211 7.32 -2.16 -5.61
N THR A 212 6.62 -1.08 -5.27
CA THR A 212 6.77 0.26 -5.86
C THR A 212 8.20 0.76 -5.74
N ASN A 213 8.82 0.62 -4.57
CA ASN A 213 10.22 0.99 -4.38
C ASN A 213 11.16 0.22 -5.31
N GLU A 214 10.97 -1.09 -5.45
CA GLU A 214 11.77 -1.92 -6.35
C GLU A 214 11.56 -1.52 -7.80
N ARG A 215 10.32 -1.31 -8.22
CA ARG A 215 10.01 -0.88 -9.59
C ARG A 215 10.63 0.45 -9.94
N MET A 216 10.51 1.45 -9.06
CA MET A 216 11.07 2.79 -9.27
C MET A 216 12.59 2.82 -9.23
N ASN A 217 13.23 1.89 -8.52
CA ASN A 217 14.68 1.85 -8.34
C ASN A 217 15.31 0.61 -8.97
N ALA A 218 14.65 -0.03 -9.94
CA ALA A 218 15.10 -1.31 -10.50
C ALA A 218 16.54 -1.24 -11.03
N GLY A 219 16.91 -0.12 -11.68
CA GLY A 219 18.27 0.11 -12.17
C GLY A 219 19.34 0.34 -11.09
N ARG A 220 18.98 0.32 -9.80
CA ARG A 220 19.93 0.41 -8.67
C ARG A 220 20.25 -0.94 -8.03
N TYR A 221 19.45 -1.98 -8.30
CA TYR A 221 19.64 -3.28 -7.68
C TYR A 221 20.19 -4.28 -8.71
N GLY A 222 21.36 -4.87 -8.40
CA GLY A 222 22.09 -5.76 -9.29
C GLY A 222 21.25 -6.93 -9.79
N HIS A 223 20.50 -7.60 -8.90
CA HIS A 223 19.62 -8.71 -9.27
C HIS A 223 18.50 -8.38 -10.26
N PHE A 224 18.03 -7.13 -10.36
CA PHE A 224 17.05 -6.77 -11.40
C PHE A 224 17.72 -6.47 -12.74
N ILE A 225 18.93 -5.91 -12.71
CA ILE A 225 19.72 -5.63 -13.93
C ILE A 225 20.18 -6.94 -14.57
N SER A 226 20.71 -7.87 -13.77
CA SER A 226 21.26 -9.13 -14.27
C SER A 226 20.19 -10.09 -14.79
N ALA A 227 19.03 -10.15 -14.12
CA ALA A 227 17.97 -11.09 -14.50
C ALA A 227 17.03 -10.54 -15.59
N GLY A 228 16.98 -9.22 -15.82
CA GLY A 228 16.04 -8.56 -16.74
C GLY A 228 14.55 -8.68 -16.33
N ARG A 229 14.26 -9.37 -15.23
CA ARG A 229 12.94 -9.55 -14.62
C ARG A 229 13.10 -9.62 -13.10
N SER A 230 11.98 -9.57 -12.37
CA SER A 230 12.02 -9.75 -10.92
C SER A 230 12.44 -11.18 -10.57
N PRO A 231 13.50 -11.40 -9.76
CA PRO A 231 13.83 -12.73 -9.26
C PRO A 231 12.82 -13.24 -8.22
N PHE A 232 11.90 -12.36 -7.77
CA PHE A 232 10.83 -12.67 -6.84
C PHE A 232 9.50 -12.97 -7.54
N ASP A 233 9.43 -12.87 -8.88
CA ASP A 233 8.26 -13.26 -9.65
C ASP A 233 8.16 -14.79 -9.76
N ARG A 234 7.05 -15.35 -9.26
CA ARG A 234 6.73 -16.79 -9.32
C ARG A 234 5.57 -17.10 -10.27
N GLY A 235 5.21 -16.13 -11.12
CA GLY A 235 4.09 -16.23 -12.03
C GLY A 235 2.82 -15.56 -11.49
N ARG A 236 1.96 -15.10 -12.39
CA ARG A 236 0.86 -14.17 -12.09
C ARG A 236 -0.07 -14.63 -10.95
N CYS A 237 -0.53 -15.87 -11.02
CA CYS A 237 -1.42 -16.44 -10.02
C CYS A 237 -0.68 -16.71 -8.70
N GLN A 238 0.55 -17.22 -8.77
CA GLN A 238 1.34 -17.53 -7.58
C GLN A 238 1.71 -16.26 -6.81
N ASN A 239 2.03 -15.16 -7.51
CA ASN A 239 2.29 -13.87 -6.86
C ASN A 239 1.07 -13.36 -6.06
N ILE A 240 -0.15 -13.56 -6.57
CA ILE A 240 -1.38 -13.21 -5.86
C ILE A 240 -1.56 -14.11 -4.62
N VAL A 241 -1.36 -15.43 -4.79
CA VAL A 241 -1.42 -16.41 -3.69
C VAL A 241 -0.40 -16.05 -2.59
N ASP A 242 0.83 -15.74 -2.97
CA ASP A 242 1.93 -15.36 -2.07
C ASP A 242 1.62 -14.03 -1.37
N PHE A 243 1.04 -13.06 -2.08
CA PHE A 243 0.74 -11.75 -1.53
C PHE A 243 -0.40 -11.79 -0.51
N PHE A 244 -1.50 -12.47 -0.83
CA PHE A 244 -2.66 -12.58 0.06
C PHE A 244 -2.53 -13.70 1.08
N GLN A 245 -1.48 -14.53 0.98
CA GLN A 245 -1.25 -15.69 1.85
C GLN A 245 -2.44 -16.68 1.82
N ILE A 246 -2.94 -16.93 0.61
CA ILE A 246 -4.10 -17.80 0.38
C ILE A 246 -3.64 -19.25 0.43
N SER A 247 -4.18 -20.04 1.36
CA SER A 247 -4.04 -21.48 1.38
C SER A 247 -5.40 -22.13 1.08
N CYS A 248 -5.43 -23.03 0.10
CA CYS A 248 -6.65 -23.76 -0.26
C CYS A 248 -6.33 -25.25 -0.34
N LEU A 249 -6.56 -25.99 0.76
CA LEU A 249 -6.51 -27.45 0.86
C LEU A 249 -5.36 -28.14 0.08
N GLY A 250 -4.18 -27.52 0.04
CA GLY A 250 -2.99 -28.03 -0.64
C GLY A 250 -2.84 -27.68 -2.13
N LEU A 251 -3.87 -27.13 -2.80
CA LEU A 251 -3.84 -26.70 -4.21
C LEU A 251 -3.06 -25.39 -4.42
N CYS A 252 -3.09 -24.51 -3.41
CA CYS A 252 -2.33 -23.26 -3.40
C CYS A 252 -1.50 -23.22 -2.13
N ARG A 253 -0.18 -23.12 -2.28
CA ARG A 253 0.76 -22.96 -1.18
C ARG A 253 1.47 -21.62 -1.32
N PRO A 254 1.24 -20.67 -0.39
CA PRO A 254 1.94 -19.40 -0.43
C PRO A 254 3.42 -19.60 -0.13
N ASP A 255 4.25 -18.70 -0.64
CA ASP A 255 5.66 -18.57 -0.28
C ASP A 255 5.81 -18.46 1.25
N PRO A 256 6.51 -19.40 1.91
CA PRO A 256 6.75 -19.36 3.35
C PRO A 256 7.82 -18.34 3.75
N THR A 257 8.46 -17.64 2.79
CA THR A 257 9.57 -16.72 3.04
C THR A 257 9.18 -15.60 4.00
N ASP A 258 9.84 -15.55 5.15
CA ASP A 258 9.77 -14.41 6.06
C ASP A 258 10.74 -13.31 5.64
N TRP A 259 10.22 -12.32 4.92
CA TRP A 259 10.97 -11.16 4.44
C TRP A 259 11.58 -10.31 5.56
N LEU A 260 11.23 -10.50 6.83
CA LEU A 260 11.90 -9.80 7.94
C LEU A 260 13.28 -10.37 8.27
N VAL A 261 13.56 -11.61 7.86
CA VAL A 261 14.82 -12.32 8.20
C VAL A 261 15.54 -12.90 6.99
N THR A 262 15.02 -12.68 5.78
CA THR A 262 15.71 -13.05 4.53
C THR A 262 16.71 -11.98 4.10
N TYR A 263 17.95 -12.36 3.80
CA TYR A 263 19.02 -11.43 3.42
C TYR A 263 19.58 -11.66 2.01
N HIS A 264 19.13 -12.70 1.31
CA HIS A 264 19.64 -13.12 -0.01
C HIS A 264 18.51 -13.28 -1.02
N VAL A 265 18.84 -13.21 -2.31
CA VAL A 265 17.89 -13.48 -3.40
C VAL A 265 17.69 -15.01 -3.51
N PRO A 266 16.44 -15.53 -3.51
CA PRO A 266 16.19 -16.97 -3.48
C PRO A 266 16.72 -17.79 -4.68
N THR A 267 17.01 -17.15 -5.83
CA THR A 267 17.27 -17.82 -7.11
C THR A 267 18.69 -17.70 -7.64
N THR A 268 19.64 -17.16 -6.87
CA THR A 268 21.04 -17.13 -7.32
C THR A 268 21.74 -18.46 -7.00
N ASN A 269 22.09 -19.22 -8.05
CA ASN A 269 23.22 -20.16 -8.03
C ASN A 269 24.36 -19.53 -7.22
N SER A 270 25.04 -20.33 -6.40
CA SER A 270 26.04 -19.95 -5.39
C SER A 270 27.23 -19.09 -5.86
N ASN A 271 27.26 -18.66 -7.12
CA ASN A 271 28.36 -17.94 -7.76
C ASN A 271 27.98 -16.54 -8.29
N SER A 272 26.83 -15.95 -7.91
CA SER A 272 26.55 -14.54 -8.25
C SER A 272 27.43 -13.60 -7.41
N PRO A 273 27.80 -12.40 -7.89
CA PRO A 273 28.54 -11.42 -7.08
C PRO A 273 27.78 -10.95 -5.81
N GLU A 274 26.49 -11.30 -5.67
CA GLU A 274 25.72 -11.12 -4.41
C GLU A 274 25.99 -12.25 -3.38
N HIS A 275 26.53 -13.39 -3.83
CA HIS A 275 27.15 -14.43 -2.98
C HIS A 275 28.61 -14.09 -2.64
N HIS A 276 29.22 -13.08 -3.29
CA HIS A 276 30.59 -12.73 -2.95
C HIS A 276 30.69 -12.08 -1.57
N PRO A 277 31.67 -12.51 -0.77
CA PRO A 277 31.69 -12.32 0.65
C PRO A 277 32.28 -10.96 1.01
N LEU A 278 31.44 -9.94 1.17
CA LEU A 278 31.68 -9.07 2.33
C LEU A 278 31.22 -9.77 3.62
N VAL A 279 30.34 -10.79 3.50
CA VAL A 279 29.83 -11.60 4.62
C VAL A 279 30.51 -12.97 4.78
N GLY A 280 31.20 -13.51 3.79
CA GLY A 280 31.98 -14.75 3.99
C GLY A 280 33.24 -14.57 4.84
N LYS A 281 33.72 -13.32 5.03
CA LYS A 281 34.63 -12.98 6.14
C LYS A 281 33.87 -12.60 7.44
N LEU A 282 32.55 -12.44 7.38
CA LEU A 282 31.65 -12.28 8.53
C LEU A 282 31.09 -13.60 9.08
N GLN A 283 31.42 -14.74 8.48
CA GLN A 283 31.28 -16.04 9.17
C GLN A 283 32.37 -16.25 10.22
N ASP A 284 33.53 -15.59 10.07
CA ASP A 284 34.60 -15.55 11.08
C ASP A 284 34.30 -14.56 12.21
N TYR A 285 33.42 -13.58 11.96
CA TYR A 285 32.82 -12.80 13.02
C TYR A 285 31.75 -13.66 13.66
N GLN A 286 32.14 -14.41 14.68
CA GLN A 286 31.19 -15.08 15.56
C GLN A 286 30.08 -14.10 15.89
N PHE A 287 28.86 -14.43 15.45
CA PHE A 287 27.65 -13.84 16.00
C PHE A 287 27.52 -14.33 17.45
N VAL A 288 28.37 -13.83 18.34
CA VAL A 288 28.24 -14.00 19.80
C VAL A 288 27.18 -13.05 20.30
#